data_AF-A0A3B9PI85-F1
#
_entry.id   AF-A0A3B9PI85-F1
#
_cell.length_a   1.000
_cell.length_b   1.000
_cell.length_c   1.000
_cell.angle_alpha   90.00
_cell.angle_beta   90.00
_cell.angle_gamma   90.00
#
_symmetry.space_group_name_H-M   'P 1'
#
loop_
_entity.id
_entity.type
_entity.pdbx_description
1 polymer ?
#
loop_
_entity_poly.entity_id
_entity_poly.type
_entity_poly.pdbx_seq_one_letter_code
_entity_poly.pdbx_strand_id
1 'polypeptide(L)'
;MNSRTFLRRSLYIQVSIALAVGLTVYFLNDWFHTSFLKALGIPQPLGDALGSMLIVGAVSLAIRLVSLAFFRDMTMGRDTEIQQRGHAREQAIATCREVATELRGVPAYSGVLRGQLDSVVQQTEQAAYDITSRLQTIDSVVGELNSFVAQVSDESAELAHDSEARIANNQQLITRMQEYIDFRIQQAQEDEARVSQVVNEARSLGSLTGLIKDIASQTNLLALNAAIEAARAGESGRGFAVVADEVRKLSAETEKAVTAINQGILGVAGTIESQLHQRIQRAAPDEERTALSQFADQLTELGASYEQMLRSQASTIETVRGSSEQLAAMFMDALASVQFQDVTRQQI
;
A
#
# COMPACT_ATOMS: atom_id res chain seq x y z
N MET A 1 -18.66 -41.71 70.32
CA MET A 1 -19.97 -41.73 71.01
C MET A 1 -19.95 -40.74 72.17
N ASN A 2 -21.11 -40.22 72.58
CA ASN A 2 -21.17 -39.18 73.62
C ASN A 2 -20.80 -39.82 74.97
N SER A 3 -20.01 -39.16 75.84
CA SER A 3 -19.65 -39.74 77.16
C SER A 3 -20.91 -40.21 77.92
N ARG A 4 -22.02 -39.49 77.73
CA ARG A 4 -23.38 -39.84 78.19
C ARG A 4 -23.91 -41.18 77.68
N THR A 5 -23.59 -41.60 76.47
CA THR A 5 -24.02 -42.90 75.91
C THR A 5 -23.23 -44.08 76.48
N PHE A 6 -21.92 -43.91 76.72
CA PHE A 6 -21.13 -44.91 77.45
C PHE A 6 -21.60 -45.04 78.89
N LEU A 7 -21.74 -43.90 79.59
CA LEU A 7 -22.28 -43.87 80.97
C LEU A 7 -23.68 -44.49 81.05
N ARG A 8 -24.58 -44.18 80.12
CA ARG A 8 -25.91 -44.82 80.06
C ARG A 8 -25.81 -46.33 79.86
N ARG A 9 -25.03 -46.80 78.88
CA ARG A 9 -24.88 -48.25 78.60
C ARG A 9 -24.27 -49.00 79.78
N SER A 10 -23.20 -48.47 80.36
CA SER A 10 -22.55 -49.03 81.54
C SER A 10 -23.49 -49.08 82.74
N LEU A 11 -24.23 -47.99 83.00
CA LEU A 11 -25.24 -47.93 84.05
C LEU A 11 -26.36 -48.96 83.83
N TYR A 12 -26.90 -49.07 82.62
CA TYR A 12 -27.94 -50.06 82.31
C TYR A 12 -27.44 -51.49 82.53
N ILE A 13 -26.23 -51.82 82.08
CA ILE A 13 -25.63 -53.15 82.29
C ILE A 13 -25.41 -53.43 83.79
N GLN A 14 -24.84 -52.48 84.53
CA GLN A 14 -24.61 -52.63 85.97
C GLN A 14 -25.92 -52.79 86.75
N VAL A 15 -26.94 -51.97 86.44
CA VAL A 15 -28.27 -52.08 87.08
C VAL A 15 -28.93 -53.40 86.72
N SER A 16 -28.85 -53.85 85.47
CA SER A 16 -29.48 -55.09 85.03
C SER A 16 -28.84 -56.32 85.67
N ILE A 17 -27.50 -56.34 85.78
CA ILE A 17 -26.76 -57.40 86.47
C ILE A 17 -27.03 -57.35 87.97
N ALA A 18 -27.02 -56.17 88.59
CA ALA A 18 -27.34 -56.02 90.02
C ALA A 18 -28.76 -56.50 90.34
N LEU A 19 -29.73 -56.22 89.46
CA LEU A 19 -31.13 -56.63 89.62
C LEU A 19 -31.29 -58.14 89.39
N ALA A 20 -30.63 -58.72 88.39
CA ALA A 20 -30.63 -60.16 88.15
C ALA A 20 -29.96 -60.95 89.30
N VAL A 21 -28.81 -60.49 89.78
CA VAL A 21 -28.12 -61.10 90.93
C VAL A 21 -28.94 -60.91 92.20
N GLY A 22 -29.51 -59.72 92.43
CA GLY A 22 -30.38 -59.46 93.58
C GLY A 22 -31.61 -60.36 93.61
N LEU A 23 -32.25 -60.58 92.45
CA LEU A 23 -33.38 -61.50 92.32
C LEU A 23 -32.95 -62.95 92.61
N THR A 24 -31.79 -63.36 92.09
CA THR A 24 -31.21 -64.68 92.32
C THR A 24 -30.92 -64.89 93.81
N VAL A 25 -30.33 -63.90 94.47
CA VAL A 25 -30.07 -63.92 95.92
C VAL A 25 -31.37 -64.04 96.70
N TYR A 26 -32.40 -63.25 96.37
CA TYR A 26 -33.70 -63.30 97.06
C TYR A 26 -34.32 -64.71 97.03
N PHE A 27 -34.33 -65.37 95.87
CA PHE A 27 -34.90 -66.71 95.74
C PHE A 27 -34.04 -67.81 96.39
N LEU A 28 -32.71 -67.68 96.35
CA LEU A 28 -31.81 -68.65 96.96
C LEU A 28 -31.53 -68.39 98.45
N ASN A 29 -32.00 -67.27 99.01
CA ASN A 29 -31.68 -66.86 100.38
C ASN A 29 -32.14 -67.88 101.41
N ASP A 30 -33.39 -68.33 101.31
CA ASP A 30 -33.96 -69.28 102.25
C ASP A 30 -33.24 -70.64 102.18
N TRP A 31 -32.95 -71.12 100.96
CA TRP A 31 -32.16 -72.33 100.76
C TRP A 31 -30.73 -72.20 101.31
N PHE A 32 -30.09 -71.05 101.10
CA PHE A 32 -28.73 -70.77 101.57
C PHE A 32 -28.66 -70.85 103.10
N HIS A 33 -29.62 -70.24 103.80
CA HIS A 33 -29.64 -70.24 105.27
C HIS A 33 -30.10 -71.56 105.88
N THR A 34 -31.12 -72.21 105.31
CA THR A 34 -31.74 -73.40 105.91
C THR A 34 -31.00 -74.69 105.60
N SER A 35 -30.49 -74.81 104.36
CA SER A 35 -29.91 -76.03 103.85
C SER A 35 -28.39 -75.95 103.76
N PHE A 36 -27.86 -74.89 103.13
CA PHE A 36 -26.43 -74.80 102.81
C PHE A 36 -25.55 -74.43 104.03
N LEU A 37 -25.85 -73.34 104.73
CA LEU A 37 -25.09 -72.91 105.92
C LEU A 37 -25.18 -73.94 107.05
N LYS A 38 -26.35 -74.57 107.21
CA LYS A 38 -26.60 -75.60 108.22
C LYS A 38 -25.81 -76.89 107.92
N ALA A 39 -25.69 -77.28 106.65
CA ALA A 39 -24.90 -78.43 106.23
C ALA A 39 -23.38 -78.21 106.42
N LEU A 40 -22.89 -76.98 106.27
CA LEU A 40 -21.49 -76.63 106.49
C LEU A 40 -21.14 -76.27 107.94
N GLY A 41 -22.12 -76.17 108.85
CA GLY A 41 -21.90 -75.83 110.27
C GLY A 41 -21.40 -74.40 110.51
N ILE A 42 -21.64 -73.47 109.58
CA ILE A 42 -21.13 -72.09 109.65
C ILE A 42 -22.11 -71.21 110.47
N PRO A 43 -21.63 -70.42 111.45
CA PRO A 43 -22.46 -69.46 112.18
C PRO A 43 -23.05 -68.38 111.26
N GLN A 44 -24.30 -67.98 111.48
CA GLN A 44 -25.03 -67.01 110.64
C GLN A 44 -24.24 -65.73 110.28
N PRO A 45 -23.54 -65.04 111.20
CA PRO A 45 -22.83 -63.80 110.86
C PRO A 45 -21.69 -64.00 109.85
N LEU A 46 -21.04 -65.17 109.89
CA LEU A 46 -19.93 -65.51 109.01
C LEU A 46 -20.45 -65.98 107.64
N GLY A 47 -21.62 -66.61 107.62
CA GLY A 47 -22.35 -66.93 106.39
C GLY A 47 -22.78 -65.69 105.60
N ASP A 48 -23.25 -64.64 106.28
CA ASP A 48 -23.64 -63.37 105.64
C ASP A 48 -22.44 -62.63 105.02
N ALA A 49 -21.30 -62.63 105.72
CA ALA A 49 -20.05 -62.06 105.21
C ALA A 49 -19.52 -62.81 103.98
N LEU A 50 -19.53 -64.15 104.00
CA LEU A 50 -19.13 -64.96 102.86
C LEU A 50 -20.10 -64.84 101.69
N GLY A 51 -21.40 -64.79 101.95
CA GLY A 51 -22.45 -64.60 100.94
C GLY A 51 -22.31 -63.25 100.25
N SER A 52 -22.14 -62.16 101.00
CA SER A 52 -21.91 -60.82 100.44
C SER A 52 -20.61 -60.74 99.62
N MET A 53 -19.51 -61.38 100.07
CA MET A 53 -18.27 -61.46 99.31
C MET A 53 -18.42 -62.25 98.00
N LEU A 54 -19.15 -63.38 98.04
CA LEU A 54 -19.48 -64.17 96.84
C LEU A 54 -20.38 -63.39 95.88
N ILE A 55 -21.34 -62.62 96.38
CA ILE A 55 -22.22 -61.76 95.56
C ILE A 55 -21.41 -60.67 94.87
N VAL A 56 -20.57 -59.94 95.60
CA VAL A 56 -19.70 -58.90 95.01
C VAL A 56 -18.76 -59.51 93.97
N GLY A 57 -18.19 -60.68 94.26
CA GLY A 57 -17.39 -61.46 93.32
C GLY A 57 -18.16 -61.84 92.06
N ALA A 58 -19.35 -62.43 92.21
CA ALA A 58 -20.21 -62.86 91.10
C ALA A 58 -20.68 -61.68 90.24
N VAL A 59 -21.05 -60.55 90.85
CA VAL A 59 -21.40 -59.31 90.13
C VAL A 59 -20.20 -58.80 89.33
N SER A 60 -19.01 -58.75 89.94
CA SER A 60 -17.80 -58.30 89.26
C SER A 60 -17.41 -59.20 88.08
N LEU A 61 -17.61 -60.51 88.22
CA LEU A 61 -17.34 -61.50 87.18
C LEU A 61 -18.38 -61.41 86.06
N ALA A 62 -19.67 -61.30 86.40
CA ALA A 62 -20.75 -61.16 85.43
C ALA A 62 -20.59 -59.87 84.60
N ILE A 63 -20.21 -58.76 85.25
CA ILE A 63 -19.89 -57.50 84.56
C ILE A 63 -18.75 -57.70 83.54
N ARG A 64 -17.68 -58.41 83.93
CA ARG A 64 -16.54 -58.70 83.04
C ARG A 64 -16.93 -59.64 81.89
N LEU A 65 -17.72 -60.67 82.15
CA LEU A 65 -18.18 -61.61 81.11
C LEU A 65 -19.07 -60.92 80.08
N VAL A 66 -20.01 -60.08 80.51
CA VAL A 66 -20.84 -59.28 79.60
C VAL A 66 -19.98 -58.30 78.79
N SER A 67 -19.00 -57.68 79.44
CA SER A 67 -18.03 -56.80 78.77
C SER A 67 -17.26 -57.54 77.67
N LEU A 68 -16.75 -58.74 77.97
CA LEU A 68 -15.99 -59.55 77.02
C LEU A 68 -16.86 -60.08 75.88
N ALA A 69 -18.09 -60.51 76.18
CA ALA A 69 -19.02 -61.07 75.21
C ALA A 69 -19.53 -60.03 74.19
N PHE A 70 -19.91 -58.84 74.66
CA PHE A 70 -20.50 -57.81 73.80
C PHE A 70 -19.48 -56.85 73.19
N PHE A 71 -18.39 -56.56 73.92
CA PHE A 71 -17.45 -55.52 73.53
C PHE A 71 -16.05 -56.04 73.24
N ARG A 72 -15.80 -57.36 73.42
CA ARG A 72 -14.48 -58.01 73.22
C ARG A 72 -13.35 -57.34 74.00
N ASP A 73 -13.69 -56.70 75.11
CA ASP A 73 -12.80 -55.89 75.92
C ASP A 73 -13.24 -56.00 77.40
N MET A 74 -12.30 -55.86 78.33
CA MET A 74 -12.54 -55.83 79.78
C MET A 74 -13.14 -54.50 80.26
N THR A 75 -13.14 -53.45 79.41
CA THR A 75 -13.55 -52.08 79.79
C THR A 75 -14.87 -51.59 79.16
N MET A 76 -15.77 -52.51 78.83
CA MET A 76 -17.07 -52.25 78.20
C MET A 76 -16.95 -51.47 76.87
N GLY A 77 -15.92 -51.78 76.07
CA GLY A 77 -15.69 -51.19 74.74
C GLY A 77 -15.05 -49.80 74.76
N ARG A 78 -14.55 -49.36 75.92
CA ARG A 78 -13.86 -48.07 76.07
C ARG A 78 -12.52 -48.06 75.35
N ASP A 79 -11.76 -49.16 75.36
CA ASP A 79 -10.44 -49.16 74.71
C ASP A 79 -10.56 -49.14 73.19
N THR A 80 -11.56 -49.84 72.63
CA THR A 80 -11.87 -49.77 71.19
C THR A 80 -12.30 -48.36 70.75
N GLU A 81 -13.11 -47.67 71.55
CA GLU A 81 -13.51 -46.28 71.25
C GLU A 81 -12.34 -45.29 71.37
N ILE A 82 -11.46 -45.49 72.36
CA ILE A 82 -10.23 -44.68 72.51
C ILE A 82 -9.32 -44.88 71.31
N GLN A 83 -9.11 -46.11 70.84
CA GLN A 83 -8.30 -46.40 69.65
C GLN A 83 -8.90 -45.79 68.38
N GLN A 84 -10.22 -45.94 68.16
CA GLN A 84 -10.89 -45.34 67.00
C GLN A 84 -10.81 -43.81 67.01
N ARG A 85 -10.95 -43.18 68.18
CA ARG A 85 -10.75 -41.73 68.34
C ARG A 85 -9.30 -41.33 68.16
N GLY A 86 -8.36 -42.17 68.60
CA GLY A 86 -6.93 -41.99 68.38
C GLY A 86 -6.59 -41.95 66.90
N HIS A 87 -7.01 -42.96 66.13
CA HIS A 87 -6.78 -43.00 64.68
C HIS A 87 -7.49 -41.88 63.93
N ALA A 88 -8.74 -41.56 64.26
CA ALA A 88 -9.44 -40.43 63.64
C ALA A 88 -8.74 -39.08 63.93
N ARG A 89 -8.17 -38.92 65.13
CA ARG A 89 -7.39 -37.74 65.51
C ARG A 89 -6.05 -37.70 64.80
N GLU A 90 -5.35 -38.82 64.68
CA GLU A 90 -4.08 -38.93 63.93
C GLU A 90 -4.29 -38.59 62.45
N GLN A 91 -5.34 -39.13 61.83
CA GLN A 91 -5.71 -38.80 60.46
C GLN A 91 -6.06 -37.31 60.31
N ALA A 92 -6.87 -36.74 61.20
CA ALA A 92 -7.18 -35.32 61.17
C ALA A 92 -5.92 -34.44 61.32
N ILE A 93 -4.99 -34.81 62.20
CA ILE A 93 -3.71 -34.12 62.35
C ILE A 93 -2.84 -34.26 61.10
N ALA A 94 -2.82 -35.45 60.47
CA ALA A 94 -2.10 -35.68 59.23
C ALA A 94 -2.66 -34.82 58.08
N THR A 95 -3.97 -34.80 57.87
CA THR A 95 -4.62 -33.96 56.85
C THR A 95 -4.41 -32.46 57.14
N CYS A 96 -4.55 -32.02 58.39
CA CYS A 96 -4.25 -30.63 58.76
C CYS A 96 -2.78 -30.27 58.51
N ARG A 97 -1.84 -31.20 58.73
CA ARG A 97 -0.41 -30.98 58.46
C ARG A 97 -0.14 -30.89 56.96
N GLU A 98 -0.77 -31.74 56.16
CA GLU A 98 -0.69 -31.69 54.70
C GLU A 98 -1.23 -30.36 54.16
N VAL A 99 -2.46 -29.97 54.56
CA VAL A 99 -3.05 -28.67 54.21
C VAL A 99 -2.18 -27.50 54.68
N ALA A 100 -1.62 -27.56 55.90
CA ALA A 100 -0.71 -26.53 56.39
C ALA A 100 0.61 -26.47 55.59
N THR A 101 1.05 -27.59 55.04
CA THR A 101 2.25 -27.64 54.19
C THR A 101 1.96 -27.02 52.83
N GLU A 102 0.81 -27.34 52.21
CA GLU A 102 0.35 -26.71 50.97
C GLU A 102 0.13 -25.20 51.13
N LEU A 103 -0.50 -24.77 52.23
CA LEU A 103 -0.72 -23.34 52.51
C LEU A 103 0.58 -22.56 52.74
N ARG A 104 1.66 -23.20 53.19
CA ARG A 104 2.99 -22.54 53.28
C ARG A 104 3.58 -22.26 51.90
N GLY A 105 3.18 -22.98 50.86
CA GLY A 105 3.59 -22.73 49.47
C GLY A 105 2.88 -21.54 48.82
N VAL A 106 1.67 -21.19 49.28
CA VAL A 106 0.84 -20.12 48.70
C VAL A 106 1.53 -18.75 48.69
N PRO A 107 2.22 -18.28 49.75
CA PRO A 107 2.94 -17.01 49.71
C PRO A 107 4.07 -16.99 48.69
N ALA A 108 4.78 -18.10 48.49
CA ALA A 108 5.84 -18.19 47.50
C ALA A 108 5.27 -18.11 46.08
N TYR A 109 4.20 -18.84 45.81
CA TYR A 109 3.48 -18.77 44.52
C TYR A 109 2.91 -17.37 44.26
N SER A 110 2.29 -16.76 45.28
CA SER A 110 1.78 -15.39 45.20
C SER A 110 2.91 -14.37 44.96
N GLY A 111 4.09 -14.58 45.52
CA GLY A 111 5.27 -13.73 45.27
C GLY A 111 5.77 -13.83 43.84
N VAL A 112 5.82 -15.05 43.28
CA VAL A 112 6.18 -15.26 41.85
C VAL A 112 5.14 -14.62 40.93
N LEU A 113 3.84 -14.84 41.19
CA LEU A 113 2.76 -14.22 40.41
C LEU A 113 2.83 -12.69 40.45
N ARG A 114 3.10 -12.11 41.62
CA ARG A 114 3.25 -10.67 41.78
C ARG A 114 4.45 -10.14 40.99
N GLY A 115 5.60 -10.82 41.06
CA GLY A 115 6.78 -10.44 40.27
C GLY A 115 6.56 -10.55 38.76
N GLN A 116 5.83 -11.58 38.30
CA GLN A 116 5.44 -11.71 36.90
C GLN A 116 4.47 -10.61 36.47
N LEU A 117 3.46 -10.30 37.29
CA LEU A 117 2.52 -9.20 37.03
C LEU A 117 3.25 -7.85 36.95
N ASP A 118 4.14 -7.54 37.89
CA ASP A 118 4.93 -6.31 37.86
C ASP A 118 5.79 -6.22 36.58
N SER A 119 6.42 -7.33 36.18
CA SER A 119 7.21 -7.37 34.94
C SER A 119 6.34 -7.17 33.69
N VAL A 120 5.14 -7.76 33.64
CA VAL A 120 4.21 -7.59 32.52
C VAL A 120 3.73 -6.14 32.47
N VAL A 121 3.35 -5.55 33.60
CA VAL A 121 2.96 -4.14 33.69
C VAL A 121 4.07 -3.25 33.14
N GLN A 122 5.31 -3.38 33.62
CA GLN A 122 6.45 -2.58 33.13
C GLN A 122 6.69 -2.74 31.63
N GLN A 123 6.64 -3.98 31.10
CA GLN A 123 6.81 -4.23 29.67
C GLN A 123 5.69 -3.62 28.83
N THR A 124 4.44 -3.74 29.29
CA THR A 124 3.28 -3.15 28.61
C THR A 124 3.30 -1.63 28.66
N GLU A 125 3.78 -1.02 29.74
CA GLU A 125 3.97 0.43 29.85
C GLU A 125 5.00 0.93 28.84
N GLN A 126 6.17 0.28 28.78
CA GLN A 126 7.21 0.66 27.82
C GLN A 126 6.69 0.53 26.39
N ALA A 127 5.97 -0.56 26.08
CA ALA A 127 5.36 -0.74 24.77
C ALA A 127 4.32 0.35 24.44
N ALA A 128 3.49 0.76 25.42
CA ALA A 128 2.52 1.85 25.24
C ALA A 128 3.19 3.21 24.98
N TYR A 129 4.29 3.52 25.68
CA TYR A 129 5.10 4.71 25.41
C TYR A 129 5.71 4.69 24.02
N ASP A 130 6.31 3.56 23.62
CA ASP A 130 6.91 3.39 22.31
C ASP A 130 5.87 3.53 21.19
N ILE A 131 4.67 2.95 21.38
CA ILE A 131 3.56 3.09 20.44
C ILE A 131 3.12 4.56 20.33
N THR A 132 2.96 5.25 21.46
CA THR A 132 2.54 6.67 21.47
C THR A 132 3.55 7.55 20.71
N SER A 133 4.85 7.33 20.94
CA SER A 133 5.90 8.07 20.24
C SER A 133 5.87 7.81 18.73
N ARG A 134 5.71 6.55 18.31
CA ARG A 134 5.58 6.20 16.88
C ARG A 134 4.33 6.81 16.26
N LEU A 135 3.22 6.82 16.99
CA LEU A 135 1.97 7.43 16.56
C LEU A 135 2.17 8.94 16.31
N GLN A 136 2.83 9.67 17.21
CA GLN A 136 3.14 11.10 17.00
C GLN A 136 4.00 11.34 15.75
N THR A 137 4.97 10.46 15.48
CA THR A 137 5.76 10.54 14.23
C THR A 137 4.89 10.32 13.00
N ILE A 138 3.97 9.35 13.04
CA ILE A 138 3.02 9.09 11.95
C ILE A 138 2.13 10.31 11.69
N ASP A 139 1.60 10.95 12.74
CA ASP A 139 0.79 12.17 12.61
C ASP A 139 1.55 13.30 11.90
N SER A 140 2.81 13.53 12.27
CA SER A 140 3.68 14.51 11.60
C SER A 140 3.86 14.18 10.11
N VAL A 141 4.13 12.92 9.77
CA VAL A 141 4.31 12.47 8.38
C VAL A 141 3.01 12.62 7.58
N VAL A 142 1.85 12.32 8.17
CA VAL A 142 0.54 12.52 7.55
C VAL A 142 0.28 14.01 7.30
N GLY A 143 0.64 14.88 8.24
CA GLY A 143 0.57 16.34 8.07
C GLY A 143 1.44 16.85 6.93
N GLU A 144 2.70 16.40 6.85
CA GLU A 144 3.62 16.72 5.75
C GLU A 144 3.09 16.21 4.41
N LEU A 145 2.57 14.99 4.37
CA LEU A 145 2.00 14.38 3.17
C LEU A 145 0.77 15.16 2.69
N ASN A 146 -0.11 15.63 3.59
CA ASN A 146 -1.24 16.48 3.22
C ASN A 146 -0.78 17.82 2.62
N SER A 147 0.23 18.45 3.20
CA SER A 147 0.81 19.69 2.66
C SER A 147 1.44 19.45 1.28
N PHE A 148 2.14 18.33 1.10
CA PHE A 148 2.74 17.95 -0.17
C PHE A 148 1.68 17.71 -1.25
N VAL A 149 0.60 17.00 -0.92
CA VAL A 149 -0.53 16.76 -1.84
C VAL A 149 -1.17 18.07 -2.29
N ALA A 150 -1.39 19.02 -1.36
CA ALA A 150 -1.94 20.34 -1.68
C ALA A 150 -1.01 21.13 -2.62
N GLN A 151 0.30 21.18 -2.31
CA GLN A 151 1.28 21.84 -3.15
C GLN A 151 1.34 21.24 -4.56
N VAL A 152 1.43 19.91 -4.67
CA VAL A 152 1.45 19.22 -5.97
C VAL A 152 0.17 19.48 -6.75
N SER A 153 -0.99 19.57 -6.08
CA SER A 153 -2.26 19.92 -6.73
C SER A 153 -2.23 21.31 -7.35
N ASP A 154 -1.73 22.31 -6.63
CA ASP A 154 -1.63 23.69 -7.13
C ASP A 154 -0.62 23.78 -8.30
N GLU A 155 0.56 23.17 -8.15
CA GLU A 155 1.56 23.11 -9.23
C GLU A 155 1.03 22.40 -10.48
N SER A 156 0.23 21.33 -10.30
CA SER A 156 -0.41 20.60 -11.41
C SER A 156 -1.40 21.49 -12.16
N ALA A 157 -2.18 22.30 -11.43
CA ALA A 157 -3.17 23.20 -12.02
C ALA A 157 -2.50 24.33 -12.82
N GLU A 158 -1.39 24.88 -12.31
CA GLU A 158 -0.59 25.88 -13.02
C GLU A 158 0.06 25.29 -14.28
N LEU A 159 0.68 24.12 -14.17
CA LEU A 159 1.27 23.41 -15.31
C LEU A 159 0.24 23.08 -16.40
N ALA A 160 -0.98 22.70 -16.01
CA ALA A 160 -2.08 22.47 -16.93
C ALA A 160 -2.40 23.73 -17.73
N HIS A 161 -2.54 24.85 -17.03
CA HIS A 161 -2.88 26.14 -17.64
C HIS A 161 -1.78 26.66 -18.58
N ASP A 162 -0.50 26.59 -18.18
CA ASP A 162 0.62 27.00 -19.05
C ASP A 162 0.73 26.09 -20.28
N SER A 163 0.53 24.78 -20.10
CA SER A 163 0.59 23.81 -21.21
C SER A 163 -0.52 24.07 -22.23
N GLU A 164 -1.75 24.31 -21.78
CA GLU A 164 -2.88 24.64 -22.65
C GLU A 164 -2.63 25.94 -23.43
N ALA A 165 -2.13 26.99 -22.76
CA ALA A 165 -1.79 28.25 -23.38
C ALA A 165 -0.68 28.11 -24.44
N ARG A 166 0.35 27.30 -24.15
CA ARG A 166 1.45 27.01 -25.09
C ARG A 166 0.98 26.22 -26.31
N ILE A 167 0.13 25.21 -26.11
CA ILE A 167 -0.45 24.44 -27.21
C ILE A 167 -1.27 25.35 -28.12
N ALA A 168 -2.13 26.20 -27.55
CA ALA A 168 -2.92 27.16 -28.32
C ALA A 168 -2.04 28.14 -29.12
N ASN A 169 -0.96 28.65 -28.51
CA ASN A 169 -0.01 29.53 -29.20
C ASN A 169 0.69 28.81 -30.37
N ASN A 170 1.16 27.58 -30.15
CA ASN A 170 1.81 26.78 -31.18
C ASN A 170 0.84 26.45 -32.33
N GLN A 171 -0.43 26.16 -32.05
CA GLN A 171 -1.45 25.97 -33.07
C GLN A 171 -1.63 27.24 -33.93
N GLN A 172 -1.71 28.41 -33.30
CA GLN A 172 -1.77 29.68 -34.03
C GLN A 172 -0.52 29.92 -34.90
N LEU A 173 0.67 29.57 -34.39
CA LEU A 173 1.91 29.71 -35.14
C LEU A 173 1.92 28.77 -36.37
N ILE A 174 1.46 27.54 -36.21
CA ILE A 174 1.31 26.60 -37.33
C ILE A 174 0.36 27.16 -38.39
N THR A 175 -0.80 27.67 -38.00
CA THR A 175 -1.76 28.26 -38.96
C THR A 175 -1.11 29.41 -39.75
N ARG A 176 -0.38 30.31 -39.08
CA ARG A 176 0.35 31.39 -39.76
C ARG A 176 1.45 30.87 -40.69
N MET A 177 2.14 29.80 -40.32
CA MET A 177 3.14 29.17 -41.17
C MET A 177 2.50 28.53 -42.41
N GLN A 178 1.34 27.88 -42.27
CA GLN A 178 0.57 27.33 -43.39
C GLN A 178 0.17 28.44 -44.37
N GLU A 179 -0.41 29.53 -43.88
CA GLU A 179 -0.77 30.70 -44.69
C GLU A 179 0.45 31.29 -45.42
N TYR A 180 1.60 31.37 -44.75
CA TYR A 180 2.83 31.87 -45.37
C TYR A 180 3.38 30.94 -46.46
N ILE A 181 3.31 29.62 -46.27
CA ILE A 181 3.70 28.64 -47.30
C ILE A 181 2.77 28.76 -48.52
N ASP A 182 1.46 28.83 -48.31
CA ASP A 182 0.49 28.99 -49.40
C ASP A 182 0.73 30.29 -50.18
N PHE A 183 1.01 31.39 -49.47
CA PHE A 183 1.39 32.66 -50.10
C PHE A 183 2.67 32.53 -50.95
N ARG A 184 3.70 31.83 -50.44
CA ARG A 184 4.95 31.59 -51.20
C ARG A 184 4.73 30.74 -52.45
N ILE A 185 3.87 29.72 -52.37
CA ILE A 185 3.50 28.88 -53.53
C ILE A 185 2.85 29.75 -54.61
N GLN A 186 1.89 30.59 -54.21
CA GLN A 186 1.23 31.50 -55.15
C GLN A 186 2.22 32.47 -55.79
N GLN A 187 3.12 33.07 -55.01
CA GLN A 187 4.17 33.95 -55.55
C GLN A 187 5.10 33.22 -56.54
N ALA A 188 5.47 31.97 -56.25
CA ALA A 188 6.28 31.17 -57.17
C ALA A 188 5.57 30.90 -58.51
N GLN A 189 4.26 30.63 -58.48
CA GLN A 189 3.44 30.45 -59.68
C GLN A 189 3.31 31.76 -60.49
N GLU A 190 3.14 32.89 -59.81
CA GLU A 190 3.11 34.21 -60.47
C GLU A 190 4.46 34.55 -61.12
N ASP A 191 5.57 34.26 -60.44
CA ASP A 191 6.92 34.44 -60.98
C ASP A 191 7.17 33.54 -62.20
N GLU A 192 6.71 32.29 -62.17
CA GLU A 192 6.77 31.38 -63.31
C GLU A 192 6.01 31.92 -64.53
N ALA A 193 4.79 32.43 -64.32
CA ALA A 193 4.01 33.04 -65.39
C ALA A 193 4.71 34.27 -66.00
N ARG A 194 5.28 35.14 -65.16
CA ARG A 194 6.03 36.34 -65.62
C ARG A 194 7.28 35.98 -66.41
N VAL A 195 8.06 35.00 -65.92
CA VAL A 195 9.26 34.53 -66.64
C VAL A 195 8.89 33.90 -67.97
N SER A 196 7.82 33.09 -68.02
CA SER A 196 7.32 32.52 -69.27
C SER A 196 6.96 33.60 -70.29
N GLN A 197 6.31 34.69 -69.84
CA GLN A 197 6.04 35.85 -70.68
C GLN A 197 7.34 36.49 -71.21
N VAL A 198 8.32 36.76 -70.35
CA VAL A 198 9.62 37.34 -70.75
C VAL A 198 10.35 36.45 -71.76
N VAL A 199 10.34 35.13 -71.57
CA VAL A 199 10.94 34.17 -72.50
C VAL A 199 10.23 34.22 -73.87
N ASN A 200 8.90 34.32 -73.87
CA ASN A 200 8.13 34.45 -75.11
C ASN A 200 8.41 35.78 -75.83
N GLU A 201 8.50 36.89 -75.09
CA GLU A 201 8.87 38.20 -75.63
C GLU A 201 10.29 38.17 -76.23
N ALA A 202 11.26 37.56 -75.54
CA ALA A 202 12.61 37.37 -76.04
C ALA A 202 12.64 36.53 -77.32
N ARG A 203 11.86 35.45 -77.40
CA ARG A 203 11.71 34.65 -78.63
C ARG A 203 11.09 35.45 -79.78
N SER A 204 10.15 36.34 -79.49
CA SER A 204 9.55 37.23 -80.49
C SER A 204 10.55 38.25 -81.05
N LEU A 205 11.49 38.74 -80.25
CA LEU A 205 12.60 39.56 -80.75
C LEU A 205 13.53 38.77 -81.69
N GLY A 206 13.64 37.45 -81.48
CA GLY A 206 14.34 36.55 -82.41
C GLY A 206 13.79 36.61 -83.83
N SER A 207 12.48 36.72 -84.03
CA SER A 207 11.91 36.84 -85.37
C SER A 207 12.20 38.19 -86.01
N LEU A 208 12.19 39.28 -85.21
CA LEU A 208 12.55 40.62 -85.68
C LEU A 208 14.02 40.70 -86.09
N THR A 209 14.93 40.15 -85.27
CA THR A 209 16.35 40.07 -85.63
C THR A 209 16.57 39.21 -86.88
N GLY A 210 15.82 38.12 -87.04
CA GLY A 210 15.79 37.34 -88.29
C GLY A 210 15.46 38.19 -89.51
N LEU A 211 14.39 39.00 -89.44
CA LEU A 211 14.01 39.91 -90.53
C LEU A 211 15.12 40.94 -90.85
N ILE A 212 15.77 41.53 -89.84
CA ILE A 212 16.87 42.48 -90.06
C ILE A 212 18.05 41.79 -90.75
N LYS A 213 18.35 40.54 -90.36
CA LYS A 213 19.38 39.73 -91.03
C LYS A 213 19.03 39.51 -92.50
N ASP A 214 17.79 39.17 -92.82
CA ASP A 214 17.34 38.99 -94.19
C ASP A 214 17.44 40.29 -95.01
N ILE A 215 17.07 41.43 -94.43
CA ILE A 215 17.23 42.75 -95.04
C ILE A 215 18.71 43.06 -95.29
N ALA A 216 19.59 42.80 -94.32
CA ALA A 216 21.02 43.01 -94.47
C ALA A 216 21.59 42.10 -95.58
N SER A 217 21.14 40.86 -95.68
CA SER A 217 21.52 39.93 -96.74
C SER A 217 21.08 40.40 -98.13
N GLN A 218 19.84 40.87 -98.25
CA GLN A 218 19.32 41.46 -99.50
C GLN A 218 20.07 42.73 -99.87
N THR A 219 20.38 43.59 -98.89
CA THR A 219 21.15 44.82 -99.10
C THR A 219 22.58 44.51 -99.57
N ASN A 220 23.19 43.47 -98.99
CA ASN A 220 24.49 42.96 -99.41
C ASN A 220 24.48 42.45 -100.86
N LEU A 221 23.42 41.74 -101.27
CA LEU A 221 23.23 41.29 -102.66
C LEU A 221 22.98 42.46 -103.62
N LEU A 222 22.19 43.45 -103.23
CA LEU A 222 21.96 44.68 -104.01
C LEU A 222 23.27 45.46 -104.20
N ALA A 223 24.06 45.59 -103.14
CA ALA A 223 25.37 46.24 -103.17
C ALA A 223 26.36 45.49 -104.07
N LEU A 224 26.35 44.15 -104.03
CA LEU A 224 27.15 43.33 -104.94
C LEU A 224 26.77 43.56 -106.40
N ASN A 225 25.48 43.58 -106.72
CA ASN A 225 25.00 43.87 -108.07
C ASN A 225 25.40 45.29 -108.52
N ALA A 226 25.32 46.27 -107.62
CA ALA A 226 25.77 47.64 -107.89
C ALA A 226 27.29 47.73 -108.12
N ALA A 227 28.10 46.99 -107.36
CA ALA A 227 29.55 46.93 -107.56
C ALA A 227 29.93 46.31 -108.91
N ILE A 228 29.21 45.25 -109.32
CA ILE A 228 29.38 44.62 -110.65
C ILE A 228 29.06 45.62 -111.76
N GLU A 229 27.94 46.33 -111.67
CA GLU A 229 27.53 47.30 -112.71
C GLU A 229 28.44 48.54 -112.73
N ALA A 230 28.93 48.98 -111.56
CA ALA A 230 29.94 50.03 -111.46
C ALA A 230 31.28 49.63 -112.12
N ALA A 231 31.71 48.37 -111.95
CA ALA A 231 32.88 47.83 -112.66
C ALA A 231 32.64 47.76 -114.18
N ARG A 232 31.41 47.45 -114.61
CA ARG A 232 31.01 47.38 -116.02
C ARG A 232 31.00 48.76 -116.71
N ALA A 233 30.69 49.83 -115.98
CA ALA A 233 30.72 51.21 -116.47
C ALA A 233 32.13 51.83 -116.60
N GLY A 234 33.19 51.12 -116.18
CA GLY A 234 34.58 51.57 -116.30
C GLY A 234 34.90 52.83 -115.48
N GLU A 235 35.61 53.80 -116.07
CA GLU A 235 36.02 55.04 -115.39
C GLU A 235 34.84 55.87 -114.87
N SER A 236 33.71 55.89 -115.60
CA SER A 236 32.48 56.60 -115.19
C SER A 236 31.80 56.00 -113.95
N GLY A 237 32.13 54.75 -113.59
CA GLY A 237 31.54 54.01 -112.47
C GLY A 237 32.33 54.07 -111.16
N ARG A 238 33.54 54.67 -111.13
CA ARG A 238 34.43 54.61 -109.95
C ARG A 238 33.80 55.13 -108.66
N GLY A 239 33.03 56.22 -108.72
CA GLY A 239 32.32 56.76 -107.54
C GLY A 239 31.25 55.80 -107.02
N PHE A 240 30.50 55.15 -107.91
CA PHE A 240 29.49 54.15 -107.54
C PHE A 240 30.12 52.87 -106.99
N ALA A 241 31.29 52.47 -107.48
CA ALA A 241 32.01 51.30 -106.97
C ALA A 241 32.39 51.46 -105.50
N VAL A 242 32.91 52.64 -105.11
CA VAL A 242 33.27 52.94 -103.71
C VAL A 242 32.05 52.90 -102.80
N VAL A 243 30.93 53.49 -103.23
CA VAL A 243 29.68 53.46 -102.45
C VAL A 243 29.14 52.04 -102.32
N ALA A 244 29.17 51.25 -103.41
CA ALA A 244 28.70 49.87 -103.40
C ALA A 244 29.53 48.98 -102.45
N ASP A 245 30.86 49.12 -102.44
CA ASP A 245 31.73 48.40 -101.50
C ASP A 245 31.47 48.80 -100.04
N GLU A 246 31.23 50.09 -99.76
CA GLU A 246 30.90 50.56 -98.41
C GLU A 246 29.54 50.02 -97.94
N VAL A 247 28.51 50.04 -98.80
CA VAL A 247 27.19 49.46 -98.50
C VAL A 247 27.30 47.95 -98.26
N ARG A 248 28.14 47.24 -99.04
CA ARG A 248 28.39 45.81 -98.87
C ARG A 248 29.02 45.53 -97.50
N LYS A 249 30.02 46.33 -97.12
CA LYS A 249 30.70 46.23 -95.81
C LYS A 249 29.72 46.49 -94.66
N LEU A 250 28.95 47.58 -94.72
CA LEU A 250 27.92 47.92 -93.72
C LEU A 250 26.86 46.82 -93.58
N SER A 251 26.43 46.22 -94.69
CA SER A 251 25.45 45.13 -94.68
C SER A 251 26.01 43.87 -93.99
N ALA A 252 27.26 43.51 -94.27
CA ALA A 252 27.93 42.38 -93.63
C ALA A 252 28.19 42.62 -92.13
N GLU A 253 28.55 43.85 -91.73
CA GLU A 253 28.67 44.24 -90.32
C GLU A 253 27.31 44.18 -89.61
N THR A 254 26.23 44.57 -90.30
CA THR A 254 24.85 44.49 -89.78
C THR A 254 24.44 43.04 -89.55
N GLU A 255 24.66 42.11 -90.50
CA GLU A 255 24.36 40.68 -90.30
C GLU A 255 25.08 40.09 -89.08
N LYS A 256 26.36 40.45 -88.89
CA LYS A 256 27.15 40.01 -87.72
C LYS A 256 26.57 40.56 -86.42
N ALA A 257 26.28 41.85 -86.36
CA ALA A 257 25.72 42.51 -85.18
C ALA A 257 24.36 41.89 -84.80
N VAL A 258 23.48 41.67 -85.78
CA VAL A 258 22.15 41.07 -85.58
C VAL A 258 22.26 39.63 -85.07
N THR A 259 23.20 38.84 -85.59
CA THR A 259 23.45 37.47 -85.12
C THR A 259 23.92 37.46 -83.65
N ALA A 260 24.82 38.37 -83.29
CA ALA A 260 25.29 38.53 -81.90
C ALA A 260 24.16 38.98 -80.95
N ILE A 261 23.29 39.90 -81.39
CA ILE A 261 22.11 40.32 -80.62
C ILE A 261 21.17 39.14 -80.38
N ASN A 262 20.85 38.36 -81.42
CA ASN A 262 19.97 37.20 -81.28
C ASN A 262 20.53 36.15 -80.30
N GLN A 263 21.84 35.87 -80.38
CA GLN A 263 22.52 35.01 -79.39
C GLN A 263 22.44 35.57 -77.98
N GLY A 264 22.64 36.88 -77.80
CA GLY A 264 22.52 37.54 -76.50
C GLY A 264 21.12 37.42 -75.90
N ILE A 265 20.08 37.68 -76.71
CA ILE A 265 18.67 37.58 -76.29
C ILE A 265 18.34 36.16 -75.84
N LEU A 266 18.69 35.14 -76.63
CA LEU A 266 18.44 33.74 -76.27
C LEU A 266 19.25 33.31 -75.04
N GLY A 267 20.49 33.80 -74.89
CA GLY A 267 21.33 33.54 -73.72
C GLY A 267 20.74 34.12 -72.43
N VAL A 268 20.21 35.35 -72.48
CA VAL A 268 19.51 35.97 -71.34
C VAL A 268 18.24 35.20 -71.00
N ALA A 269 17.41 34.87 -71.99
CA ALA A 269 16.18 34.10 -71.79
C ALA A 269 16.46 32.74 -71.12
N GLY A 270 17.45 31.99 -71.62
CA GLY A 270 17.84 30.71 -71.03
C GLY A 270 18.43 30.83 -69.62
N THR A 271 19.14 31.93 -69.33
CA THR A 271 19.65 32.20 -67.98
C THR A 271 18.51 32.46 -67.00
N ILE A 272 17.52 33.27 -67.38
CA ILE A 272 16.35 33.57 -66.54
C ILE A 272 15.54 32.29 -66.27
N GLU A 273 15.30 31.47 -67.31
CA GLU A 273 14.57 30.20 -67.19
C GLU A 273 15.28 29.23 -66.24
N SER A 274 16.60 29.08 -66.36
CA SER A 274 17.42 28.25 -65.46
C SER A 274 17.38 28.75 -64.01
N GLN A 275 17.50 30.05 -63.78
CA GLN A 275 17.45 30.64 -62.44
C GLN A 275 16.09 30.43 -61.77
N LEU A 276 14.99 30.56 -62.51
CA LEU A 276 13.66 30.27 -61.99
C LEU A 276 13.52 28.79 -61.62
N HIS A 277 13.94 27.88 -62.52
CA HIS A 277 13.83 26.44 -62.27
C HIS A 277 14.61 26.03 -61.01
N GLN A 278 15.80 26.60 -60.81
CA GLN A 278 16.57 26.40 -59.57
C GLN A 278 15.87 26.97 -58.33
N ARG A 279 15.20 28.13 -58.43
CA ARG A 279 14.44 28.71 -57.31
C ARG A 279 13.25 27.85 -56.92
N ILE A 280 12.51 27.33 -57.89
CA ILE A 280 11.34 26.45 -57.65
C ILE A 280 11.80 25.13 -57.02
N GLN A 281 12.84 24.49 -57.55
CA GLN A 281 13.37 23.24 -56.98
C GLN A 281 13.87 23.43 -55.53
N ARG A 282 14.52 24.55 -55.22
CA ARG A 282 14.97 24.85 -53.84
C ARG A 282 13.85 25.21 -52.89
N ALA A 283 12.74 25.74 -53.41
CA ALA A 283 11.62 26.14 -52.58
C ALA A 283 10.83 24.95 -52.02
N ALA A 284 10.92 23.77 -52.65
CA ALA A 284 10.30 22.49 -52.24
C ALA A 284 9.04 22.64 -51.36
N PRO A 285 8.01 23.38 -51.80
CA PRO A 285 6.93 23.81 -50.92
C PRO A 285 6.09 22.64 -50.41
N ASP A 286 6.04 21.54 -51.16
CA ASP A 286 5.34 20.31 -50.74
C ASP A 286 6.05 19.62 -49.56
N GLU A 287 7.39 19.66 -49.51
CA GLU A 287 8.16 19.14 -48.38
C GLU A 287 7.95 20.01 -47.13
N GLU A 288 8.03 21.34 -47.28
CA GLU A 288 7.73 22.29 -46.18
C GLU A 288 6.31 22.08 -45.64
N ARG A 289 5.32 21.94 -46.53
CA ARG A 289 3.91 21.68 -46.15
C ARG A 289 3.73 20.35 -45.45
N THR A 290 4.39 19.29 -45.94
CA THR A 290 4.33 17.96 -45.32
C THR A 290 4.95 17.98 -43.93
N ALA A 291 6.13 18.60 -43.78
CA ALA A 291 6.80 18.72 -42.49
C ALA A 291 5.95 19.52 -41.48
N LEU A 292 5.31 20.59 -41.93
CA LEU A 292 4.42 21.39 -41.08
C LEU A 292 3.15 20.63 -40.68
N SER A 293 2.57 19.83 -41.59
CA SER A 293 1.45 18.95 -41.27
C SER A 293 1.84 17.90 -40.22
N GLN A 294 2.99 17.24 -40.38
CA GLN A 294 3.49 16.27 -39.40
C GLN A 294 3.74 16.93 -38.04
N PHE A 295 4.29 18.15 -38.03
CA PHE A 295 4.49 18.91 -36.80
C PHE A 295 3.15 19.28 -36.12
N ALA A 296 2.12 19.62 -36.90
CA ALA A 296 0.78 19.88 -36.39
C ALA A 296 0.12 18.63 -35.77
N ASP A 297 0.28 17.48 -36.43
CA ASP A 297 -0.20 16.19 -35.92
C ASP A 297 0.50 15.82 -34.61
N GLN A 298 1.83 15.98 -34.55
CA GLN A 298 2.63 15.75 -33.34
C GLN A 298 2.21 16.68 -32.19
N LEU A 299 1.91 17.95 -32.46
CA LEU A 299 1.43 18.88 -31.44
C LEU A 299 0.04 18.53 -30.93
N THR A 300 -0.83 18.00 -31.79
CA THR A 300 -2.16 17.52 -31.40
C THR A 300 -2.04 16.28 -30.50
N GLU A 301 -1.19 15.33 -30.87
CA GLU A 301 -0.88 14.15 -30.06
C GLU A 301 -0.25 14.53 -28.72
N LEU A 302 0.67 15.50 -28.71
CA LEU A 302 1.27 16.04 -27.49
C LEU A 302 0.19 16.64 -26.58
N GLY A 303 -0.77 17.40 -27.12
CA GLY A 303 -1.87 17.96 -26.35
C GLY A 303 -2.76 16.88 -25.72
N ALA A 304 -3.12 15.84 -26.47
CA ALA A 304 -3.87 14.70 -25.95
C ALA A 304 -3.10 13.95 -24.85
N SER A 305 -1.78 13.78 -25.02
CA SER A 305 -0.91 13.16 -24.01
C SER A 305 -0.85 13.99 -22.73
N TYR A 306 -0.76 15.33 -22.83
CA TYR A 306 -0.82 16.23 -21.69
C TYR A 306 -2.15 16.12 -20.94
N GLU A 307 -3.29 16.13 -21.64
CA GLU A 307 -4.60 15.92 -20.99
C GLU A 307 -4.67 14.59 -20.24
N GLN A 308 -4.15 13.51 -20.83
CA GLN A 308 -4.12 12.21 -20.18
C GLN A 308 -3.21 12.21 -18.94
N MET A 309 -2.04 12.85 -19.03
CA MET A 309 -1.13 13.01 -17.90
C MET A 309 -1.79 13.77 -16.74
N LEU A 310 -2.48 14.88 -17.03
CA LEU A 310 -3.20 15.67 -16.03
C LEU A 310 -4.31 14.88 -15.35
N ARG A 311 -5.09 14.08 -16.12
CA ARG A 311 -6.10 13.19 -15.55
C ARG A 311 -5.49 12.13 -14.64
N SER A 312 -4.37 11.53 -15.05
CA SER A 312 -3.64 10.54 -14.24
C SER A 312 -3.08 11.15 -12.95
N GLN A 313 -2.53 12.36 -13.03
CA GLN A 313 -2.01 13.09 -11.88
C GLN A 313 -3.12 13.45 -10.89
N ALA A 314 -4.27 13.95 -11.37
CA ALA A 314 -5.43 14.22 -10.53
C ALA A 314 -5.95 12.95 -9.82
N SER A 315 -6.01 11.82 -10.53
CA SER A 315 -6.38 10.53 -9.93
C SER A 315 -5.37 10.08 -8.86
N THR A 316 -4.08 10.34 -9.06
CA THR A 316 -3.03 10.01 -8.09
C THR A 316 -3.15 10.86 -6.84
N ILE A 317 -3.36 12.18 -7.00
CA ILE A 317 -3.62 13.12 -5.90
C ILE A 317 -4.81 12.65 -5.06
N GLU A 318 -5.92 12.28 -5.71
CA GLU A 318 -7.11 11.81 -5.00
C GLU A 318 -6.87 10.49 -4.25
N THR A 319 -6.12 9.56 -4.85
CA THR A 319 -5.75 8.28 -4.21
C THR A 319 -4.87 8.51 -2.98
N VAL A 320 -3.89 9.41 -3.08
CA VAL A 320 -2.99 9.75 -1.97
C VAL A 320 -3.77 10.48 -0.86
N ARG A 321 -4.68 11.39 -1.22
CA ARG A 321 -5.56 12.09 -0.27
C ARG A 321 -6.44 11.11 0.51
N GLY A 322 -7.12 10.19 -0.18
CA GLY A 322 -7.92 9.16 0.47
C GLY A 322 -7.10 8.22 1.37
N SER A 323 -5.87 7.86 0.94
CA SER A 323 -4.96 7.07 1.77
C SER A 323 -4.51 7.82 3.02
N SER A 324 -4.28 9.12 2.92
CA SER A 324 -3.93 10.00 4.03
C SER A 324 -5.07 10.10 5.06
N GLU A 325 -6.31 10.29 4.59
CA GLU A 325 -7.51 10.31 5.44
C GLU A 325 -7.71 8.98 6.17
N GLN A 326 -7.49 7.85 5.48
CA GLN A 326 -7.56 6.53 6.09
C GLN A 326 -6.46 6.33 7.15
N LEU A 327 -5.23 6.76 6.88
CA LEU A 327 -4.13 6.71 7.85
C LEU A 327 -4.43 7.55 9.09
N ALA A 328 -4.97 8.75 8.92
CA ALA A 328 -5.38 9.62 10.03
C ALA A 328 -6.46 8.95 10.89
N ALA A 329 -7.45 8.28 10.28
CA ALA A 329 -8.48 7.55 11.00
C ALA A 329 -7.91 6.36 11.80
N MET A 330 -7.03 5.55 11.18
CA MET A 330 -6.36 4.44 11.85
C MET A 330 -5.49 4.93 13.03
N PHE A 331 -4.84 6.08 12.87
CA PHE A 331 -4.07 6.71 13.94
C PHE A 331 -4.96 7.12 15.12
N MET A 332 -6.11 7.77 14.88
CA MET A 332 -7.04 8.15 15.96
C MET A 332 -7.55 6.93 16.73
N ASP A 333 -7.85 5.84 16.04
CA ASP A 333 -8.30 4.58 16.66
C ASP A 333 -7.20 3.91 17.52
N ALA A 334 -5.96 3.89 17.01
CA ALA A 334 -4.82 3.40 17.76
C ALA A 334 -4.54 4.24 19.02
N LEU A 335 -4.66 5.57 18.91
CA LEU A 335 -4.44 6.49 20.03
C LEU A 335 -5.52 6.33 21.10
N ALA A 336 -6.79 6.15 20.70
CA ALA A 336 -7.89 5.84 21.62
C ALA A 336 -7.65 4.53 22.38
N SER A 337 -7.15 3.49 21.69
CA SER A 337 -6.85 2.19 22.30
C SER A 337 -5.74 2.27 23.35
N VAL A 338 -4.68 3.05 23.09
CA VAL A 338 -3.59 3.27 24.06
C VAL A 338 -4.07 4.08 25.27
N GLN A 339 -4.90 5.10 25.06
CA GLN A 339 -5.50 5.87 26.17
C GLN A 339 -6.39 5.00 27.05
N PHE A 340 -7.15 4.07 26.47
CA PHE A 340 -7.95 3.13 27.24
C PHE A 340 -7.09 2.22 28.13
N GLN A 341 -5.92 1.77 27.64
CA GLN A 341 -4.97 1.01 28.46
C GLN A 341 -4.42 1.85 29.64
N ASP A 342 -4.09 3.12 29.42
CA ASP A 342 -3.63 4.01 30.51
C ASP A 342 -4.74 4.27 31.56
N VAL A 343 -5.99 4.43 31.13
CA VAL A 343 -7.14 4.55 32.06
C VAL A 343 -7.36 3.27 32.86
N THR A 344 -7.28 2.10 32.20
CA THR A 344 -7.42 0.81 32.90
C THR A 344 -6.28 0.59 33.90
N ARG A 345 -5.07 1.06 33.57
CA ARG A 345 -3.91 1.06 34.47
C ARG A 345 -4.16 1.88 35.73
N GLN A 346 -4.74 3.08 35.63
CA GLN A 346 -5.00 3.95 36.79
C GLN A 346 -6.03 3.37 37.78
N GLN A 347 -6.76 2.31 37.40
CA GLN A 347 -7.79 1.68 38.23
C GLN A 347 -7.31 0.44 39.00
N ILE A 348 -6.13 -0.10 38.69
CA ILE A 348 -5.54 -1.29 39.33
C ILE A 348 -4.55 -0.88 40.42
#